data_AF-A0A969HZP6-F1
#
_entry.id   AF-A0A969HZP6-F1
#
_cell.length_a   1.000
_cell.length_b   1.000
_cell.length_c   1.000
_cell.angle_alpha   90.00
_cell.angle_beta   90.00
_cell.angle_gamma   90.00
#
_symmetry.space_group_name_H-M   'P 1'
#
loop_
_entity.id
_entity.type
_entity.pdbx_description
1 polymer ?
#
loop_
_entity_poly.entity_id
_entity_poly.type
_entity_poly.pdbx_seq_one_letter_code
_entity_poly.pdbx_strand_id
1 'polypeptide(L)'
;MVTRMEAPHYTHYRTVSSSHSPGNPFPVDQLFAMDIGTFCETVIKARDPLLVPNAREDERFRRAPEIQVGMVSYLGLPVLWPDGSVFGTICVLDDKTNWYSDLYQELLKHCRDVLQGDLQTLARLGNELEEQKAHLSELFARVPEAVVMVDADSRITRVNPEFTRIFGYTAEEAIGRRIKELITPEDRREEADSFVHRLLQSGEIFAVETVRRHKNGTRIPVSLTCVPVVLQRPWQHRLRDLPRHQRVQAAAA
;
A
#
# COMPACT_ATOMS: atom_id res chain seq x y z
N MET A 1 -21.00 -8.55 -10.82
CA MET A 1 -20.30 -8.76 -9.53
C MET A 1 -18.86 -9.12 -9.83
N VAL A 2 -17.91 -8.61 -9.05
CA VAL A 2 -16.49 -8.99 -9.08
C VAL A 2 -16.11 -9.48 -7.69
N THR A 3 -15.41 -10.60 -7.64
CA THR A 3 -14.89 -11.20 -6.41
C THR A 3 -13.37 -11.19 -6.39
N ARG A 4 -12.79 -11.26 -5.19
CA ARG A 4 -11.36 -11.37 -4.96
C ARG A 4 -11.07 -12.45 -3.92
N MET A 5 -10.07 -13.29 -4.18
CA MET A 5 -9.51 -14.25 -3.25
C MET A 5 -8.81 -13.54 -2.08
N GLU A 6 -9.05 -13.99 -0.85
CA GLU A 6 -8.42 -13.41 0.33
C GLU A 6 -7.09 -14.13 0.64
N ALA A 7 -6.01 -13.36 0.61
CA ALA A 7 -4.69 -13.81 1.05
C ALA A 7 -4.65 -13.90 2.60
N PRO A 8 -3.74 -14.72 3.19
CA PRO A 8 -2.71 -15.53 2.54
C PRO A 8 -3.13 -16.98 2.29
N HIS A 9 -4.20 -17.46 2.90
CA HIS A 9 -4.55 -18.89 2.89
C HIS A 9 -5.53 -19.28 1.77
N TYR A 10 -6.11 -18.32 1.04
CA TYR A 10 -6.98 -18.56 -0.12
C TYR A 10 -8.15 -19.51 0.16
N THR A 11 -8.59 -19.57 1.41
CA THR A 11 -9.75 -20.37 1.87
C THR A 11 -11.07 -19.63 1.75
N HIS A 12 -11.01 -18.33 1.41
CA HIS A 12 -12.17 -17.47 1.28
C HIS A 12 -12.00 -16.53 0.07
N TYR A 13 -13.11 -16.07 -0.47
CA TYR A 13 -13.16 -14.97 -1.42
C TYR A 13 -14.25 -13.98 -1.01
N ARG A 14 -14.11 -12.73 -1.46
CA ARG A 14 -14.96 -11.61 -1.07
C ARG A 14 -15.50 -10.90 -2.29
N THR A 15 -16.73 -10.39 -2.21
CA THR A 15 -17.27 -9.44 -3.20
C THR A 15 -16.58 -8.09 -3.07
N VAL A 16 -15.91 -7.64 -4.14
CA VAL A 16 -15.24 -6.32 -4.20
C VAL A 16 -16.02 -5.30 -5.02
N SER A 17 -16.94 -5.76 -5.86
CA SER A 17 -17.87 -4.91 -6.61
C SER A 17 -19.15 -5.69 -6.92
N SER A 18 -20.30 -5.05 -6.80
CA SER A 18 -21.60 -5.68 -7.03
C SER A 18 -22.54 -4.74 -7.77
N SER A 19 -23.63 -5.28 -8.33
CA SER A 19 -24.63 -4.43 -8.98
C SER A 19 -25.41 -3.63 -7.93
N HIS A 20 -25.85 -2.43 -8.32
CA HIS A 20 -26.73 -1.58 -7.52
C HIS A 20 -28.21 -1.78 -7.87
N SER A 21 -28.52 -2.78 -8.71
CA SER A 21 -29.90 -3.14 -9.05
C SER A 21 -30.70 -3.49 -7.78
N PRO A 22 -31.97 -3.03 -7.67
CA PRO A 22 -32.84 -3.42 -6.57
C PRO A 22 -32.95 -4.94 -6.44
N GLY A 23 -32.84 -5.45 -5.20
CA GLY A 23 -32.95 -6.89 -4.92
C GLY A 23 -31.67 -7.71 -5.13
N ASN A 24 -30.52 -7.09 -5.45
CA ASN A 24 -29.24 -7.80 -5.48
C ASN A 24 -28.89 -8.37 -4.09
N PRO A 25 -28.76 -9.70 -3.93
CA PRO A 25 -28.48 -10.33 -2.64
C PRO A 25 -27.01 -10.27 -2.23
N PHE A 26 -26.11 -9.77 -3.09
CA PHE A 26 -24.67 -9.77 -2.87
C PHE A 26 -24.13 -8.36 -2.62
N PRO A 27 -24.01 -7.91 -1.36
CA PRO A 27 -23.35 -6.65 -1.03
C PRO A 27 -21.83 -6.74 -1.22
N VAL A 28 -21.21 -5.57 -1.40
CA VAL A 28 -19.76 -5.42 -1.29
C VAL A 28 -19.31 -5.85 0.12
N ASP A 29 -18.11 -6.42 0.21
CA ASP A 29 -17.52 -6.98 1.43
C ASP A 29 -18.16 -8.27 1.96
N GLN A 30 -19.13 -8.85 1.26
CA GLN A 30 -19.60 -10.19 1.60
C GLN A 30 -18.48 -11.22 1.40
N LEU A 31 -18.22 -12.02 2.44
CA LEU A 31 -17.22 -13.07 2.46
C LEU A 31 -17.87 -14.44 2.23
N PHE A 32 -17.21 -15.27 1.43
CA PHE A 32 -17.61 -16.64 1.13
C PHE A 32 -16.45 -17.57 1.46
N ALA A 33 -16.73 -18.64 2.19
CA ALA A 33 -15.78 -19.74 2.32
C ALA A 33 -15.68 -20.49 0.99
N MET A 34 -14.52 -21.09 0.72
CA MET A 34 -14.37 -22.10 -0.33
C MET A 34 -15.05 -23.41 0.09
N ASP A 35 -15.25 -24.31 -0.86
CA ASP A 35 -15.83 -25.65 -0.67
C ASP A 35 -17.31 -25.66 -0.24
N ILE A 36 -18.05 -24.61 -0.62
CA ILE A 36 -19.51 -24.49 -0.37
C ILE A 36 -20.34 -24.70 -1.64
N GLY A 37 -19.70 -24.88 -2.80
CA GLY A 37 -20.35 -25.22 -4.06
C GLY A 37 -20.99 -24.06 -4.78
N THR A 38 -20.47 -22.84 -4.61
CA THR A 38 -20.91 -21.66 -5.36
C THR A 38 -20.47 -21.70 -6.82
N PHE A 39 -21.13 -20.90 -7.66
CA PHE A 39 -20.73 -20.75 -9.05
C PHE A 39 -19.32 -20.15 -9.17
N CYS A 40 -19.05 -19.10 -8.38
CA CYS A 40 -17.76 -18.42 -8.39
C CYS A 40 -16.63 -19.35 -7.97
N GLU A 41 -16.85 -20.19 -6.95
CA GLU A 41 -15.87 -21.21 -6.52
C GLU A 41 -15.51 -22.16 -7.67
N THR A 42 -16.49 -22.59 -8.45
CA THR A 42 -16.25 -23.48 -9.59
C THR A 42 -15.35 -22.83 -10.64
N VAL A 43 -15.59 -21.55 -10.96
CA VAL A 43 -14.74 -20.77 -11.87
C VAL A 43 -13.33 -20.62 -11.29
N ILE A 44 -13.21 -20.32 -10.00
CA ILE A 44 -11.91 -20.16 -9.32
C ILE A 44 -11.10 -21.46 -9.38
N LYS A 45 -11.72 -22.59 -9.07
CA LYS A 45 -11.06 -23.91 -9.04
C LYS A 45 -10.71 -24.42 -10.42
N ALA A 46 -11.63 -24.30 -11.38
CA ALA A 46 -11.42 -24.77 -12.75
C ALA A 46 -10.50 -23.84 -13.55
N ARG A 47 -10.48 -22.54 -13.20
CA ARG A 47 -9.81 -21.46 -13.95
C ARG A 47 -10.33 -21.32 -15.38
N ASP A 48 -11.60 -21.68 -15.57
CA ASP A 48 -12.29 -21.64 -16.85
C ASP A 48 -13.62 -20.87 -16.74
N PRO A 49 -14.08 -20.27 -17.86
CA PRO A 49 -15.42 -19.70 -17.96
C PRO A 49 -16.50 -20.69 -17.53
N LEU A 50 -17.52 -20.21 -16.83
CA LEU A 50 -18.70 -20.98 -16.48
C LEU A 50 -19.95 -20.27 -16.94
N LEU A 51 -20.76 -20.97 -17.75
CA LEU A 51 -22.10 -20.57 -18.15
C LEU A 51 -23.09 -21.59 -17.59
N VAL A 52 -24.04 -21.12 -16.78
CA VAL A 52 -25.16 -21.90 -16.24
C VAL A 52 -26.45 -21.18 -16.60
N PRO A 53 -27.13 -21.59 -17.68
CA PRO A 53 -28.36 -20.92 -18.09
C PRO A 53 -29.52 -21.09 -17.11
N ASN A 54 -29.58 -22.25 -16.43
CA ASN A 54 -30.57 -22.54 -15.41
C ASN A 54 -30.02 -23.55 -14.39
N ALA A 55 -29.66 -23.07 -13.22
CA ALA A 55 -29.06 -23.87 -12.15
C ALA A 55 -30.06 -24.86 -11.53
N ARG A 56 -31.37 -24.62 -11.63
CA ARG A 56 -32.39 -25.54 -11.09
C ARG A 56 -32.47 -26.84 -11.91
N GLU A 57 -32.09 -26.77 -13.18
CA GLU A 57 -32.06 -27.89 -14.13
C GLU A 57 -30.66 -28.52 -14.23
N ASP A 58 -29.62 -27.87 -13.71
CA ASP A 58 -28.25 -28.39 -13.71
C ASP A 58 -27.98 -29.23 -12.45
N GLU A 59 -27.68 -30.51 -12.61
CA GLU A 59 -27.46 -31.43 -11.48
C GLU A 59 -26.30 -31.00 -10.57
N ARG A 60 -25.31 -30.26 -11.10
CA ARG A 60 -24.15 -29.76 -10.37
C ARG A 60 -24.52 -28.59 -9.46
N PHE A 61 -25.48 -27.77 -9.88
CA PHE A 61 -25.77 -26.49 -9.25
C PHE A 61 -27.18 -26.36 -8.66
N ARG A 62 -28.06 -27.35 -8.83
CA ARG A 62 -29.42 -27.36 -8.23
C ARG A 62 -29.47 -27.22 -6.71
N ARG A 63 -28.33 -27.36 -6.03
CA ARG A 63 -28.16 -27.16 -4.57
C ARG A 63 -27.21 -26.02 -4.22
N ALA A 64 -26.76 -25.23 -5.19
CA ALA A 64 -25.85 -24.12 -4.97
C ALA A 64 -26.47 -23.09 -4.01
N PRO A 65 -25.69 -22.47 -3.09
CA PRO A 65 -26.19 -21.48 -2.15
C PRO A 65 -26.95 -20.33 -2.81
N GLU A 66 -26.54 -19.92 -4.01
CA GLU A 66 -27.13 -18.81 -4.76
C GLU A 66 -28.61 -19.06 -5.14
N ILE A 67 -29.03 -20.32 -5.27
CA ILE A 67 -30.45 -20.66 -5.51
C ILE A 67 -31.31 -20.29 -4.30
N GLN A 68 -30.77 -20.40 -3.08
CA GLN A 68 -31.51 -20.08 -1.85
C GLN A 68 -31.78 -18.57 -1.73
N VAL A 69 -30.95 -17.74 -2.37
CA VAL A 69 -31.14 -16.29 -2.47
C VAL A 69 -31.78 -15.86 -3.80
N GLY A 70 -32.37 -16.82 -4.54
CA GLY A 70 -33.21 -16.56 -5.70
C GLY A 70 -32.48 -16.48 -7.04
N MET A 71 -31.18 -16.71 -7.10
CA MET A 71 -30.44 -16.68 -8.36
C MET A 71 -30.63 -17.99 -9.14
N VAL A 72 -30.87 -17.88 -10.44
CA VAL A 72 -31.19 -19.01 -11.32
C VAL A 72 -30.14 -19.21 -12.40
N SER A 73 -29.56 -18.14 -12.94
CA SER A 73 -28.53 -18.25 -13.98
C SER A 73 -27.24 -17.53 -13.58
N TYR A 74 -26.15 -17.95 -14.21
CA TYR A 74 -24.80 -17.47 -13.94
C TYR A 74 -23.97 -17.47 -15.22
N LEU A 75 -23.24 -16.39 -15.45
CA LEU A 75 -22.11 -16.36 -16.37
C LEU A 75 -20.93 -15.70 -15.67
N GLY A 76 -19.81 -16.42 -15.57
CA GLY A 76 -18.62 -15.95 -14.88
C GLY A 76 -17.34 -16.33 -15.58
N LEU A 77 -16.34 -15.46 -15.44
CA LEU A 77 -15.00 -15.63 -15.98
C LEU A 77 -13.98 -15.53 -14.85
N PRO A 78 -12.89 -16.31 -14.90
CA PRO A 78 -11.79 -16.14 -13.97
C PRO A 78 -11.10 -14.81 -14.25
N VAL A 79 -10.74 -14.10 -13.19
CA VAL A 79 -9.82 -12.96 -13.25
C VAL A 79 -8.49 -13.44 -12.71
N LEU A 80 -7.41 -13.22 -13.45
CA LEU A 80 -6.06 -13.63 -13.06
C LEU A 80 -5.19 -12.42 -12.76
N TRP A 81 -4.31 -12.60 -11.78
CA TRP A 81 -3.16 -11.75 -11.57
C TRP A 81 -2.15 -11.90 -12.73
N PRO A 82 -1.21 -10.94 -12.90
CA PRO A 82 -0.18 -11.00 -13.95
C PRO A 82 0.77 -12.20 -13.85
N ASP A 83 0.95 -12.75 -12.65
CA ASP A 83 1.73 -13.98 -12.41
C ASP A 83 0.95 -15.25 -12.81
N GLY A 84 -0.27 -15.09 -13.31
CA GLY A 84 -1.18 -16.13 -13.71
C GLY A 84 -2.06 -16.64 -12.58
N SER A 85 -1.78 -16.36 -11.30
CA SER A 85 -2.58 -16.82 -10.16
C SER A 85 -4.01 -16.25 -10.18
N VAL A 86 -4.96 -16.92 -9.52
CA VAL A 86 -6.37 -16.47 -9.57
C VAL A 86 -6.57 -15.27 -8.65
N PHE A 87 -6.99 -14.14 -9.23
CA PHE A 87 -7.46 -12.98 -8.46
C PHE A 87 -8.84 -13.25 -7.88
N GLY A 88 -9.75 -13.82 -8.67
CA GLY A 88 -11.13 -14.07 -8.30
C GLY A 88 -11.99 -14.25 -9.56
N THR A 89 -13.22 -13.74 -9.55
CA THR A 89 -14.14 -13.85 -10.69
C THR A 89 -14.77 -12.52 -11.06
N ILE A 90 -15.10 -12.35 -12.33
CA ILE A 90 -16.07 -11.36 -12.80
C ILE A 90 -17.27 -12.12 -13.34
N CYS A 91 -18.46 -11.77 -12.88
CA CYS A 91 -19.66 -12.54 -13.21
C CYS A 91 -20.92 -11.68 -13.21
N VAL A 92 -21.95 -12.25 -13.83
CA VAL A 92 -23.32 -11.77 -13.85
C VAL A 92 -24.22 -12.93 -13.40
N LEU A 93 -25.27 -12.57 -12.65
CA LEU A 93 -26.27 -13.49 -12.16
C LEU A 93 -27.65 -12.92 -12.49
N ASP A 94 -28.61 -13.81 -12.69
CA ASP A 94 -30.00 -13.43 -12.95
C ASP A 94 -30.95 -14.31 -12.12
N ASP A 95 -32.13 -13.79 -11.79
CA ASP A 95 -33.19 -14.54 -11.08
C ASP A 95 -34.04 -15.40 -12.02
N LYS A 96 -33.72 -15.37 -13.32
CA LYS A 96 -34.36 -16.13 -14.39
C LYS A 96 -33.35 -16.96 -15.17
N THR A 97 -33.89 -17.90 -15.93
CA THR A 97 -33.14 -18.63 -16.96
C THR A 97 -32.60 -17.65 -17.99
N ASN A 98 -31.29 -17.68 -18.24
CA ASN A 98 -30.64 -16.76 -19.17
C ASN A 98 -29.46 -17.44 -19.86
N TRP A 99 -29.50 -17.54 -21.19
CA TRP A 99 -28.43 -18.15 -21.97
C TRP A 99 -27.26 -17.20 -22.24
N TYR A 100 -27.45 -15.90 -21.98
CA TYR A 100 -26.53 -14.81 -22.29
C TYR A 100 -26.07 -14.82 -23.75
N SER A 101 -26.55 -13.88 -24.55
CA SER A 101 -26.18 -13.79 -25.97
C SER A 101 -24.66 -13.69 -26.16
N ASP A 102 -24.17 -14.10 -27.34
CA ASP A 102 -22.74 -14.01 -27.67
C ASP A 102 -22.19 -12.60 -27.46
N LEU A 103 -22.96 -11.57 -27.81
CA LEU A 103 -22.60 -10.18 -27.55
C LEU A 103 -22.38 -9.89 -26.05
N TYR A 104 -23.23 -10.43 -25.19
CA TYR A 104 -23.12 -10.24 -23.74
C TYR A 104 -21.93 -11.00 -23.15
N GLN A 105 -21.66 -12.20 -23.66
CA GLN A 105 -20.47 -12.98 -23.29
C GLN A 105 -19.19 -12.25 -23.72
N GLU A 106 -19.15 -11.73 -24.95
CA GLU A 106 -18.03 -10.92 -25.45
C GLU A 106 -17.85 -9.62 -24.66
N LEU A 107 -18.94 -8.95 -24.28
CA LEU A 107 -18.86 -7.78 -23.40
C LEU A 107 -18.21 -8.12 -22.06
N LEU A 108 -18.64 -9.21 -21.42
CA LEU A 108 -18.07 -9.64 -20.14
C LEU A 108 -16.58 -10.01 -20.27
N LYS A 109 -16.18 -10.65 -21.38
CA LYS A 109 -14.77 -10.92 -21.70
C LYS A 109 -13.97 -9.62 -21.82
N HIS A 110 -14.46 -8.62 -22.55
CA HIS A 110 -13.78 -7.33 -22.63
C HIS A 110 -13.68 -6.64 -21.26
N CYS A 111 -14.72 -6.69 -20.43
CA CYS A 111 -14.66 -6.15 -19.07
C CYS A 111 -13.62 -6.87 -18.21
N ARG A 112 -13.53 -8.20 -18.31
CA ARG A 112 -12.48 -8.99 -17.64
C ARG A 112 -11.09 -8.55 -18.12
N ASP A 113 -10.89 -8.40 -19.42
CA ASP A 113 -9.58 -8.10 -19.99
C ASP A 113 -9.09 -6.70 -19.59
N VAL A 114 -9.99 -5.71 -19.53
CA VAL A 114 -9.69 -4.37 -18.99
C VAL A 114 -9.29 -4.47 -17.51
N LEU A 115 -10.06 -5.19 -16.70
CA LEU A 115 -9.74 -5.39 -15.28
C LEU A 115 -8.36 -6.04 -15.11
N GLN A 116 -8.02 -7.05 -15.92
CA GLN A 116 -6.70 -7.68 -15.86
C GLN A 116 -5.57 -6.74 -16.30
N GLY A 117 -5.81 -5.89 -17.30
CA GLY A 117 -4.88 -4.83 -17.70
C GLY A 117 -4.61 -3.83 -16.57
N ASP A 118 -5.64 -3.46 -15.81
CA ASP A 118 -5.50 -2.60 -14.63
C ASP A 118 -4.69 -3.29 -13.53
N LEU A 119 -4.97 -4.57 -13.25
CA LEU A 119 -4.21 -5.37 -12.28
C LEU A 119 -2.73 -5.47 -12.69
N GLN A 120 -2.44 -5.62 -13.97
CA GLN A 120 -1.07 -5.62 -14.50
C GLN A 120 -0.37 -4.29 -14.27
N THR A 121 -1.07 -3.18 -14.52
CA THR A 121 -0.54 -1.84 -14.28
C THR A 121 -0.23 -1.62 -12.79
N LEU A 122 -1.16 -2.01 -11.91
CA LEU A 122 -0.97 -1.88 -10.45
C LEU A 122 0.20 -2.73 -9.95
N ALA A 123 0.33 -3.98 -10.41
CA ALA A 123 1.43 -4.85 -10.04
C ALA A 123 2.79 -4.27 -10.48
N ARG A 124 2.87 -3.74 -11.71
CA ARG A 124 4.08 -3.09 -12.22
C ARG A 124 4.46 -1.86 -11.40
N LEU A 125 3.51 -0.97 -11.11
CA LEU A 125 3.76 0.21 -10.29
C LEU A 125 4.21 -0.15 -8.87
N GLY A 126 3.61 -1.19 -8.28
CA GLY A 126 4.02 -1.71 -6.98
C GLY A 126 5.48 -2.19 -6.98
N ASN A 127 5.86 -2.98 -7.99
CA ASN A 127 7.22 -3.49 -8.13
C ASN A 127 8.24 -2.37 -8.39
N GLU A 128 7.94 -1.43 -9.30
CA GLU A 128 8.78 -0.27 -9.58
C GLU A 128 9.00 0.57 -8.31
N LEU A 129 7.95 0.77 -7.50
CA LEU A 129 8.07 1.51 -6.25
C LEU A 129 8.98 0.80 -5.23
N GLU A 130 8.85 -0.52 -5.08
CA GLU A 130 9.70 -1.30 -4.16
C GLU A 130 11.15 -1.35 -4.63
N GLU A 131 11.39 -1.47 -5.94
CA GLU A 131 12.73 -1.40 -6.53
C GLU A 131 13.39 -0.04 -6.28
N GLN A 132 12.66 1.06 -6.50
CA GLN A 132 13.16 2.41 -6.21
C GLN A 132 13.46 2.60 -4.72
N LYS A 133 12.60 2.11 -3.83
CA LYS A 133 12.85 2.15 -2.38
C LYS A 133 14.09 1.34 -1.99
N ALA A 134 14.26 0.14 -2.55
CA ALA A 134 15.41 -0.71 -2.29
C ALA A 134 16.70 -0.04 -2.78
N HIS A 135 16.69 0.51 -4.00
CA HIS A 135 17.82 1.23 -4.58
C HIS A 135 18.23 2.44 -3.73
N LEU A 136 17.28 3.30 -3.35
CA LEU A 136 17.56 4.46 -2.48
C LEU A 136 18.07 4.03 -1.09
N SER A 137 17.54 2.93 -0.55
CA SER A 137 17.99 2.39 0.74
C SER A 137 19.42 1.86 0.65
N GLU A 138 19.78 1.20 -0.45
CA GLU A 138 21.14 0.72 -0.70
C GLU A 138 22.13 1.87 -0.91
N LEU A 139 21.78 2.88 -1.70
CA LEU A 139 22.60 4.08 -1.88
C LEU A 139 22.85 4.77 -0.53
N PHE A 140 21.81 4.99 0.27
CA PHE A 140 21.92 5.57 1.60
C PHE A 140 22.81 4.74 2.54
N ALA A 141 22.69 3.41 2.46
CA ALA A 141 23.47 2.49 3.29
C ALA A 141 24.96 2.44 2.90
N ARG A 142 25.30 2.67 1.63
CA ARG A 142 26.67 2.60 1.09
C ARG A 142 27.43 3.92 1.09
N VAL A 143 26.81 5.02 1.54
CA VAL A 143 27.53 6.31 1.67
C VAL A 143 28.66 6.15 2.69
N PRO A 144 29.94 6.43 2.33
CA PRO A 144 31.09 6.26 3.22
C PRO A 144 31.24 7.36 4.29
N GLU A 145 30.18 8.14 4.51
CA GLU A 145 30.09 9.21 5.50
C GLU A 145 28.91 8.96 6.43
N ALA A 146 28.99 9.42 7.67
CA ALA A 146 27.86 9.38 8.59
C ALA A 146 26.75 10.31 8.10
N VAL A 147 25.60 9.74 7.71
CA VAL A 147 24.42 10.50 7.30
C VAL A 147 23.32 10.32 8.33
N VAL A 148 22.75 11.45 8.76
CA VAL A 148 21.60 11.50 9.68
C VAL A 148 20.55 12.45 9.14
N MET A 149 19.29 12.01 9.16
CA MET A 149 18.13 12.84 8.87
C MET A 149 17.40 13.16 10.16
N VAL A 150 16.94 14.40 10.30
CA VAL A 150 16.14 14.86 11.44
C VAL A 150 14.84 15.51 10.97
N ASP A 151 13.81 15.47 11.82
CA ASP A 151 12.58 16.23 11.61
C ASP A 151 12.72 17.69 12.08
N ALA A 152 11.62 18.45 11.99
CA ALA A 152 11.59 19.86 12.38
C ALA A 152 11.87 20.09 13.89
N ASP A 153 11.65 19.07 14.73
CA ASP A 153 11.94 19.10 16.17
C ASP A 153 13.36 18.56 16.48
N SER A 154 14.19 18.41 15.45
CA SER A 154 15.56 17.87 15.51
C SER A 154 15.62 16.43 16.05
N ARG A 155 14.54 15.66 15.89
CA ARG A 155 14.52 14.23 16.22
C ARG A 155 15.01 13.43 15.03
N ILE A 156 15.88 12.46 15.30
CA ILE A 156 16.45 11.59 14.29
C ILE A 156 15.33 10.75 13.67
N THR A 157 15.22 10.80 12.35
CA THR A 157 14.25 10.00 11.58
C THR A 157 14.94 8.85 10.86
N ARG A 158 16.19 9.02 10.44
CA ARG A 158 17.01 7.99 9.79
C ARG A 158 18.49 8.20 10.09
N VAL A 159 19.24 7.10 10.15
CA VAL A 159 20.71 7.09 10.20
C VAL A 159 21.21 5.99 9.25
N ASN A 160 22.34 6.21 8.60
CA ASN A 160 22.98 5.17 7.80
C ASN A 160 23.93 4.30 8.64
N PRO A 161 24.42 3.16 8.12
CA PRO A 161 25.35 2.29 8.85
C PRO A 161 26.64 3.00 9.28
N GLU A 162 27.15 3.93 8.48
CA GLU A 162 28.35 4.70 8.82
C GLU A 162 28.14 5.61 10.04
N PHE A 163 26.96 6.20 10.21
CA PHE A 163 26.61 6.90 11.44
C PHE A 163 26.71 5.98 12.66
N THR A 164 26.15 4.77 12.56
CA THR A 164 26.23 3.77 13.63
C THR A 164 27.67 3.37 13.93
N ARG A 165 28.49 3.14 12.89
CA ARG A 165 29.91 2.79 13.05
C ARG A 165 30.71 3.91 13.72
N ILE A 166 30.47 5.17 13.33
CA ILE A 166 31.22 6.32 13.82
C ILE A 166 30.79 6.73 15.23
N PHE A 167 29.50 6.68 15.57
CA PHE A 167 28.98 7.17 16.86
C PHE A 167 28.60 6.08 17.87
N GLY A 168 28.58 4.81 17.46
CA GLY A 168 28.36 3.66 18.33
C GLY A 168 26.90 3.42 18.75
N TYR A 169 25.95 4.09 18.10
CA TYR A 169 24.51 3.92 18.35
C TYR A 169 23.89 3.07 17.25
N THR A 170 23.09 2.08 17.63
CA THR A 170 22.22 1.37 16.68
C THR A 170 21.15 2.31 16.11
N ALA A 171 20.57 1.96 14.98
CA ALA A 171 19.49 2.76 14.39
C ALA A 171 18.29 2.85 15.35
N GLU A 172 17.96 1.75 16.02
CA GLU A 172 16.89 1.63 17.00
C GLU A 172 17.11 2.52 18.22
N GLU A 173 18.36 2.66 18.67
CA GLU A 173 18.72 3.57 19.78
C GLU A 173 18.72 5.05 19.38
N ALA A 174 18.99 5.34 18.10
CA ALA A 174 19.14 6.71 17.61
C ALA A 174 17.79 7.31 17.18
N ILE A 175 16.95 6.56 16.46
CA ILE A 175 15.69 7.05 15.90
C ILE A 175 14.75 7.55 17.02
N GLY A 176 14.11 8.71 16.78
CA GLY A 176 13.21 9.39 17.70
C GLY A 176 13.91 10.26 18.75
N ARG A 177 15.21 10.08 19.00
CA ARG A 177 15.99 10.92 19.92
C ARG A 177 16.39 12.23 19.27
N ARG A 178 16.59 13.27 20.09
CA ARG A 178 17.11 14.56 19.61
C ARG A 178 18.59 14.45 19.29
N ILE A 179 18.98 14.84 18.08
CA ILE A 179 20.37 14.72 17.61
C ILE A 179 21.36 15.41 18.55
N LYS A 180 20.99 16.59 19.08
CA LYS A 180 21.82 17.37 20.00
C LYS A 180 22.05 16.70 21.36
N GLU A 181 21.13 15.86 21.81
CA GLU A 181 21.28 15.12 23.07
C GLU A 181 22.14 13.88 22.88
N LEU A 182 22.09 13.29 21.67
CA LEU A 182 22.73 12.03 21.35
C LEU A 182 24.24 12.18 21.11
N ILE A 183 24.62 13.09 20.21
CA ILE A 183 26.00 13.18 19.69
C ILE A 183 26.67 14.53 19.93
N THR A 184 26.01 15.52 20.54
CA THR A 184 26.64 16.82 20.81
C THR A 184 27.15 16.88 22.26
N PRO A 185 28.43 17.21 22.50
CA PRO A 185 28.94 17.56 23.83
C PRO A 185 28.14 18.70 24.49
N GLU A 186 28.08 18.72 25.81
CA GLU A 186 27.31 19.72 26.57
C GLU A 186 27.76 21.16 26.31
N ASP A 187 29.07 21.36 26.24
CA ASP A 187 29.73 22.63 25.91
C ASP A 187 29.46 23.14 24.49
N ARG A 188 28.84 22.33 23.63
CA ARG A 188 28.54 22.67 22.23
C ARG A 188 27.06 22.58 21.88
N ARG A 189 26.16 22.48 22.86
CA ARG A 189 24.72 22.42 22.61
C ARG A 189 24.16 23.72 22.01
N GLU A 190 24.65 24.88 22.43
CA GLU A 190 24.26 26.18 21.87
C GLU A 190 24.65 26.32 20.39
N GLU A 191 25.82 25.81 20.02
CA GLU A 191 26.27 25.73 18.62
C GLU A 191 25.28 24.89 17.78
N ALA A 192 24.87 23.73 18.28
CA ALA A 192 23.91 22.86 17.60
C ALA A 192 22.53 23.53 17.44
N ASP A 193 22.07 24.29 18.45
CA ASP A 193 20.81 25.04 18.37
C ASP A 193 20.89 26.16 17.31
N SER A 194 22.05 26.81 17.15
CA SER A 194 22.28 27.80 16.09
C SER A 194 22.18 27.20 14.68
N PHE A 195 22.59 25.95 14.50
CA PHE A 195 22.52 25.24 13.22
C PHE A 195 21.09 24.96 12.79
N VAL A 196 20.25 24.52 13.75
CA VAL A 196 18.82 24.31 13.52
C VAL A 196 18.15 25.63 13.12
N HIS A 197 18.49 26.72 13.81
CA HIS A 197 17.96 28.04 13.50
C HIS A 197 18.32 28.47 12.06
N ARG A 198 19.57 28.28 11.65
CA ARG A 198 20.04 28.57 10.29
C ARG A 198 19.28 27.72 9.26
N LEU A 199 19.21 26.40 9.45
CA LEU A 199 18.51 25.50 8.52
C LEU A 199 17.02 25.85 8.36
N LEU A 200 16.32 26.14 9.46
CA LEU A 200 14.88 26.39 9.44
C LEU A 200 14.50 27.78 8.91
N GLN A 201 15.33 28.79 9.13
CA GLN A 201 15.01 30.17 8.75
C GLN A 201 15.56 30.57 7.39
N SER A 202 16.83 30.27 7.09
CA SER A 202 17.46 30.69 5.84
C SER A 202 17.39 29.64 4.74
N GLY A 203 17.17 28.36 5.10
CA GLY A 203 17.28 27.25 4.15
C GLY A 203 18.69 27.13 3.57
N GLU A 204 19.68 27.69 4.25
CA GLU A 204 21.06 27.75 3.79
C GLU A 204 21.77 26.41 3.99
N ILE A 205 22.48 25.96 2.96
CA ILE A 205 23.42 24.86 3.05
C ILE A 205 24.73 25.39 3.63
N PHE A 206 25.24 24.78 4.69
CA PHE A 206 26.51 25.17 5.28
C PHE A 206 27.32 23.97 5.76
N ALA A 207 28.64 24.13 5.77
CA ALA A 207 29.58 23.19 6.32
C ALA A 207 30.33 23.80 7.51
N VAL A 208 30.65 23.00 8.52
CA VAL A 208 31.33 23.45 9.74
C VAL A 208 32.18 22.33 10.33
N GLU A 209 33.40 22.67 10.71
CA GLU A 209 34.26 21.78 11.50
C GLU A 209 33.93 21.94 12.99
N THR A 210 33.61 20.84 13.65
CA THR A 210 33.16 20.84 15.05
C THR A 210 33.50 19.52 15.74
N VAL A 211 33.08 19.38 16.99
CA VAL A 211 33.29 18.16 17.79
C VAL A 211 31.95 17.55 18.15
N ARG A 212 31.83 16.25 17.92
CA ARG A 212 30.71 15.40 18.34
C ARG A 212 31.19 14.34 19.33
N ARG A 213 30.27 13.57 19.88
CA ARG A 213 30.50 12.63 20.97
C ARG A 213 30.00 11.24 20.59
N HIS A 214 30.88 10.26 20.71
CA HIS A 214 30.54 8.84 20.61
C HIS A 214 29.73 8.38 21.83
N LYS A 215 28.99 7.28 21.72
CA LYS A 215 28.21 6.68 22.83
C LYS A 215 29.03 6.43 24.10
N ASN A 216 30.30 6.05 23.96
CA ASN A 216 31.23 5.82 25.07
C ASN A 216 31.80 7.11 25.70
N GLY A 217 31.42 8.30 25.20
CA GLY A 217 31.90 9.59 25.68
C GLY A 217 33.09 10.19 24.93
N THR A 218 33.75 9.45 24.03
CA THR A 218 34.89 9.95 23.25
C THR A 218 34.47 11.12 22.36
N ARG A 219 35.30 12.18 22.32
CA ARG A 219 35.12 13.32 21.42
C ARG A 219 35.65 12.98 20.02
N ILE A 220 34.82 13.18 19.01
CA ILE A 220 35.12 12.91 17.60
C ILE A 220 35.11 14.26 16.86
N PRO A 221 36.25 14.73 16.32
CA PRO A 221 36.27 15.83 15.37
C PRO A 221 35.52 15.44 14.09
N VAL A 222 34.62 16.29 13.62
CA VAL A 222 33.82 16.06 12.41
C VAL A 222 33.78 17.32 11.55
N SER A 223 33.75 17.12 10.23
CA SER A 223 33.28 18.15 9.29
C SER A 223 31.82 17.83 8.96
N LEU A 224 30.91 18.73 9.32
CA LEU A 224 29.49 18.52 9.24
C LEU A 224 28.89 19.41 8.16
N THR A 225 28.23 18.81 7.18
CA THR A 225 27.45 19.53 6.16
C THR A 225 25.97 19.41 6.48
N CYS A 226 25.31 20.56 6.65
CA CYS A 226 23.88 20.67 6.90
C CYS A 226 23.16 21.04 5.61
N VAL A 227 22.21 20.21 5.18
CA VAL A 227 21.37 20.45 3.99
C VAL A 227 19.90 20.38 4.39
N PRO A 228 19.08 21.40 4.09
CA PRO A 228 17.64 21.32 4.29
C PRO A 228 17.02 20.40 3.24
N VAL A 229 16.22 19.43 3.69
CA VAL A 229 15.50 18.51 2.81
C VAL A 229 14.01 18.76 2.93
N VAL A 230 13.39 19.24 1.85
CA VAL A 230 11.93 19.37 1.75
C VAL A 230 11.39 18.11 1.11
N LEU A 231 10.84 17.21 1.93
CA LEU A 231 10.09 16.07 1.41
C LEU A 231 8.72 16.56 0.95
N GLN A 232 8.47 16.54 -0.37
CA GLN A 232 7.13 16.80 -0.89
C GLN A 232 6.18 15.69 -0.43
N ARG A 233 5.38 15.97 0.58
CA ARG A 233 4.23 15.13 0.93
C ARG A 233 3.03 15.63 0.11
N PRO A 234 2.53 14.87 -0.89
CA PRO A 234 1.46 15.33 -1.78
C PRO A 234 0.18 15.76 -1.07
N TRP A 235 -0.05 15.32 0.18
CA TRP A 235 -1.22 15.70 0.99
C TRP A 235 -1.05 17.00 1.80
N GLN A 236 0.18 17.48 2.03
CA GLN A 236 0.42 18.64 2.89
C GLN A 236 0.13 19.99 2.21
N HIS A 237 0.24 20.06 0.88
CA HIS A 237 -0.13 21.27 0.14
C HIS A 237 -1.63 21.58 0.23
N ARG A 238 -2.49 20.54 0.28
CA ARG A 238 -3.95 20.73 0.31
C ARG A 238 -4.48 21.25 1.65
N LEU A 239 -3.71 21.11 2.74
CA LEU A 239 -4.06 21.62 4.07
C LEU A 239 -3.62 23.07 4.32
N ARG A 240 -2.74 23.62 3.47
CA ARG A 240 -2.26 25.01 3.62
C ARG A 240 -3.25 26.04 3.08
N ASP A 241 -4.13 25.63 2.17
CA ASP A 241 -5.11 26.51 1.51
C ASP A 241 -6.52 26.46 2.11
N LEU A 242 -6.72 25.70 3.20
CA LEU A 242 -8.01 25.62 3.87
C LEU A 242 -8.14 26.70 4.96
N PRO A 243 -9.15 27.60 4.88
CA PRO A 243 -9.40 28.60 5.91
C PRO A 243 -9.61 27.93 7.28
N ARG A 244 -9.13 28.59 8.35
CA ARG A 244 -8.96 28.04 9.72
C ARG A 244 -10.16 27.25 10.29
N HIS A 245 -11.38 27.48 9.82
CA HIS A 245 -12.58 26.78 10.28
C HIS A 245 -12.71 25.33 9.79
N GLN A 246 -11.99 24.92 8.73
CA GLN A 246 -12.07 23.54 8.19
C GLN A 246 -10.98 22.59 8.71
N ARG A 247 -10.02 23.09 9.51
CA ARG A 247 -8.90 22.28 10.03
C ARG A 247 -9.31 21.30 11.14
N VAL A 248 -10.44 21.54 11.81
CA VAL A 248 -10.89 20.72 12.96
C VAL A 248 -11.71 19.50 12.51
N GLN A 249 -12.34 19.53 11.33
CA GLN A 249 -13.17 18.41 10.86
C GLN A 249 -12.39 17.30 10.13
N ALA A 250 -11.20 17.57 9.60
CA ALA A 250 -10.43 16.57 8.85
C ALA A 250 -9.60 15.60 9.72
N ALA A 251 -9.55 15.80 11.04
CA ALA A 251 -8.82 14.92 11.98
C ALA A 251 -9.72 13.85 12.62
N ALA A 252 -11.02 13.84 12.31
CA ALA A 252 -11.99 12.87 12.84
C ALA A 252 -12.91 12.38 11.72
N ALA A 253 -12.37 11.59 10.79
CA ALA A 253 -13.10 10.69 9.89
C ALA A 253 -12.11 9.69 9.28
#